data_AF-A0A672KCK8-F1
#
_entry.id   AF-A0A672KCK8-F1
#
_cell.length_a   1.000
_cell.length_b   1.000
_cell.length_c   1.000
_cell.angle_alpha   90.00
_cell.angle_beta   90.00
_cell.angle_gamma   90.00
#
_symmetry.space_group_name_H-M   'P 1'
#
loop_
_entity.id
_entity.type
_entity.pdbx_description
1 polymer ?
#
loop_
_entity_poly.entity_id
_entity_poly.type
_entity_poly.pdbx_seq_one_letter_code
_entity_poly.pdbx_strand_id
1 'polypeptide(L)'
;MRLKFILNAPVQLGSGGTSVACPGFPLLRSLQKRGFPESLKVCSFFVNLSFWFQWVHNILEKKAEADRIVFEDPDPDTGFVLLPDFKWDQKQLQDLYLIAIVHRRDVKSLRDLTSEHLPLLTNIRSKGEDAIQQQYGIPQRKLRMYLHYQPSYYHLHVHFTSLEFDAPGCRVERAHLLSDVIQNLQADSSYYRNRSLAFPLRADDGLLLRFKEAGKL
;
A
#
# COMPACT_ATOMS: atom_id res chain seq x y z
N MET A 1 2.83 13.64 19.83
CA MET A 1 1.44 13.28 19.47
C MET A 1 1.49 11.87 18.88
N ARG A 2 1.23 10.84 19.69
CA ARG A 2 1.47 9.43 19.32
C ARG A 2 0.45 8.94 18.30
N LEU A 3 0.87 8.13 17.32
CA LEU A 3 0.04 7.53 16.25
C LEU A 3 -1.27 6.83 16.69
N LYS A 4 -1.47 6.58 17.99
CA LYS A 4 -2.66 5.90 18.55
C LYS A 4 -4.01 6.54 18.21
N PHE A 5 -4.05 7.81 17.79
CA PHE A 5 -5.30 8.54 17.60
C PHE A 5 -5.87 8.56 16.17
N ILE A 6 -5.19 8.03 15.15
CA ILE A 6 -5.63 8.23 13.74
C ILE A 6 -6.33 7.00 13.13
N LEU A 7 -6.21 5.80 13.71
CA LEU A 7 -6.77 4.58 13.10
C LEU A 7 -7.59 3.73 14.09
N ASN A 8 -8.55 4.34 14.77
CA ASN A 8 -9.64 3.59 15.41
C ASN A 8 -10.83 3.49 14.45
N ALA A 9 -10.76 2.55 13.50
CA ALA A 9 -11.96 1.98 12.92
C ALA A 9 -12.23 0.65 13.63
N PRO A 10 -13.37 0.48 14.34
CA PRO A 10 -13.69 -0.79 14.98
C PRO A 10 -13.80 -1.89 13.91
N VAL A 11 -13.10 -3.01 14.15
CA VAL A 11 -13.35 -4.26 13.44
C VAL A 11 -14.68 -4.81 13.96
N GLN A 12 -15.79 -4.30 13.42
CA GLN A 12 -17.06 -5.00 13.48
C GLN A 12 -17.07 -6.01 12.34
N LEU A 13 -16.97 -7.29 12.69
CA LEU A 13 -17.29 -8.41 11.81
C LEU A 13 -18.80 -8.39 11.54
N GLY A 14 -19.21 -7.59 10.55
CA GLY A 14 -20.54 -7.61 9.96
C GLY A 14 -20.55 -8.49 8.71
N SER A 15 -21.58 -9.31 8.58
CA SER A 15 -21.82 -10.29 7.52
C SER A 15 -21.77 -9.70 6.09
N GLY A 16 -20.97 -10.32 5.21
CA GLY A 16 -21.06 -10.20 3.75
C GLY A 16 -20.10 -9.18 3.11
N GLY A 17 -18.84 -9.58 2.87
CA GLY A 17 -17.92 -8.82 2.01
C GLY A 17 -18.15 -9.13 0.52
N THR A 18 -18.03 -8.12 -0.36
CA THR A 18 -18.09 -8.32 -1.82
C THR A 18 -16.71 -8.09 -2.41
N SER A 19 -16.24 -9.01 -3.26
CA SER A 19 -15.02 -8.81 -4.04
C SER A 19 -15.35 -8.02 -5.30
N VAL A 20 -14.54 -6.99 -5.58
CA VAL A 20 -14.69 -6.14 -6.77
C VAL A 20 -13.40 -6.14 -7.54
N ALA A 21 -13.49 -6.24 -8.88
CA ALA A 21 -12.34 -6.08 -9.76
C ALA A 21 -12.33 -4.68 -10.38
N CYS A 22 -11.31 -3.88 -10.07
CA CYS A 22 -11.11 -2.62 -10.76
C CYS A 22 -10.39 -2.88 -12.10
N PRO A 23 -11.00 -2.54 -13.25
CA PRO A 23 -10.40 -2.78 -14.55
C PRO A 23 -9.23 -1.84 -14.83
N GLY A 24 -8.34 -2.24 -15.74
CA GLY A 24 -7.25 -1.37 -16.21
C GLY A 24 -7.72 -0.18 -17.05
N PHE A 25 -6.85 0.82 -17.20
CA PHE A 25 -7.10 2.05 -17.95
C PHE A 25 -7.52 1.85 -19.42
N PRO A 26 -6.97 0.90 -20.19
CA PRO A 26 -7.41 0.67 -21.57
C PRO A 26 -8.87 0.22 -21.66
N LEU A 27 -9.31 -0.63 -20.72
CA LEU A 27 -10.71 -1.06 -20.65
C LEU A 27 -11.61 0.12 -20.24
N LEU A 28 -11.17 0.97 -19.30
CA LEU A 28 -11.85 2.22 -18.92
C LEU A 28 -12.06 3.15 -20.13
N ARG A 29 -11.05 3.35 -20.99
CA ARG A 29 -11.18 4.17 -22.21
C ARG A 29 -12.17 3.58 -23.23
N SER A 30 -12.22 2.25 -23.37
CA SER A 30 -13.18 1.58 -24.26
C SER A 30 -14.63 1.73 -23.79
N LEU A 31 -14.84 1.86 -22.47
CA LEU A 31 -16.14 2.11 -21.86
C LEU A 31 -16.56 3.58 -22.01
N GLN A 32 -15.61 4.51 -21.92
CA GLN A 32 -15.84 5.96 -22.11
C GLN A 32 -16.35 6.28 -23.53
N LYS A 33 -15.89 5.53 -24.55
CA LYS A 33 -16.38 5.66 -25.93
C LYS A 33 -17.85 5.23 -26.14
N ARG A 34 -18.49 4.57 -25.16
CA ARG A 34 -19.89 4.11 -25.24
C ARG A 34 -20.89 5.04 -24.52
N GLY A 35 -20.53 6.31 -24.29
CA GLY A 35 -21.43 7.30 -23.69
C GLY A 35 -21.55 7.24 -22.16
N PHE A 36 -20.58 6.63 -21.47
CA PHE A 36 -20.56 6.58 -20.00
C PHE A 36 -19.91 7.83 -19.40
N PRO A 37 -20.47 8.40 -18.31
CA PRO A 37 -20.00 9.63 -17.72
C PRO A 37 -18.53 9.53 -17.26
N GLU A 38 -17.83 10.67 -17.30
CA GLU A 38 -16.43 10.88 -16.89
C GLU A 38 -16.12 10.51 -15.41
N SER A 39 -17.12 10.05 -14.66
CA SER A 39 -17.09 9.72 -13.23
C SER A 39 -16.27 8.48 -12.88
N LEU A 40 -15.74 7.74 -13.87
CA LEU A 40 -14.87 6.58 -13.67
C LEU A 40 -13.38 6.92 -13.46
N LYS A 41 -13.08 8.14 -12.99
CA LYS A 41 -11.86 8.34 -12.20
C LYS A 41 -12.14 7.76 -10.81
N VAL A 42 -11.89 6.47 -10.58
CA VAL A 42 -11.73 5.94 -9.21
C VAL A 42 -10.70 6.81 -8.45
N CYS A 43 -9.72 7.38 -9.17
CA CYS A 43 -8.83 8.43 -8.66
C CYS A 43 -9.55 9.67 -8.11
N SER A 44 -10.63 10.19 -8.71
CA SER A 44 -11.25 11.45 -8.26
C SER A 44 -12.02 11.35 -6.95
N PHE A 45 -12.35 10.13 -6.50
CA PHE A 45 -12.91 9.93 -5.15
C PHE A 45 -11.86 10.21 -4.06
N PHE A 46 -10.59 9.95 -4.33
CA PHE A 46 -9.49 10.13 -3.36
C PHE A 46 -8.77 11.48 -3.50
N VAL A 47 -9.18 12.34 -4.44
CA VAL A 47 -8.53 13.64 -4.74
C VAL A 47 -8.75 14.70 -3.64
N ASN A 48 -9.71 14.50 -2.71
CA ASN A 48 -9.97 15.44 -1.60
C ASN A 48 -9.45 14.99 -0.23
N LEU A 49 -8.49 14.06 -0.17
CA LEU A 49 -7.94 13.52 1.09
C LEU A 49 -6.59 14.13 1.52
N SER A 50 -6.24 15.33 1.03
CA SER A 50 -4.96 15.98 1.37
C SER A 50 -4.71 16.12 2.88
N PHE A 51 -5.78 16.23 3.69
CA PHE A 51 -5.69 16.27 5.15
C PHE A 51 -5.39 14.91 5.81
N TRP A 52 -5.71 13.79 5.15
CA TRP A 52 -5.68 12.46 5.76
C TRP A 52 -4.29 11.81 5.84
N PHE A 53 -3.28 12.35 5.15
CA PHE A 53 -1.92 11.78 5.14
C PHE A 53 -0.86 12.72 5.72
N GLN A 54 -1.25 13.80 6.41
CA GLN A 54 -0.30 14.73 7.04
C GLN A 54 0.67 14.03 8.00
N TRP A 55 0.23 12.97 8.67
CA TRP A 55 1.08 12.17 9.55
C TRP A 55 2.24 11.49 8.79
N VAL A 56 2.04 11.09 7.53
CA VAL A 56 3.09 10.54 6.66
C VAL A 56 4.16 11.61 6.43
N HIS A 57 3.74 12.82 6.05
CA HIS A 57 4.66 13.94 5.86
C HIS A 57 5.38 14.31 7.15
N ASN A 58 4.71 14.23 8.30
CA ASN A 58 5.36 14.50 9.58
C ASN A 58 6.48 13.49 9.89
N ILE A 59 6.34 12.22 9.49
CA ILE A 59 7.42 11.22 9.61
C ILE A 59 8.57 11.54 8.66
N LEU A 60 8.25 11.77 7.37
CA LEU A 60 9.25 12.05 6.34
C LEU A 60 10.04 13.34 6.63
N GLU A 61 9.38 14.36 7.20
CA GLU A 61 9.98 15.64 7.59
C GLU A 61 10.53 15.64 9.02
N LYS A 62 10.58 14.48 9.70
CA LYS A 62 11.10 14.32 11.07
C LYS A 62 10.39 15.15 12.14
N LYS A 63 9.16 15.58 11.86
CA LYS A 63 8.28 16.28 12.80
C LYS A 63 7.58 15.33 13.78
N ALA A 64 7.54 14.03 13.48
CA ALA A 64 6.97 13.01 14.35
C ALA A 64 7.66 11.64 14.15
N GLU A 65 7.70 10.83 15.22
CA GLU A 65 8.19 9.44 15.22
C GLU A 65 9.64 9.25 14.71
N ALA A 66 10.43 10.33 14.68
CA ALA A 66 11.80 10.32 14.17
C ALA A 66 12.73 9.40 14.99
N ASP A 67 12.47 9.26 16.29
CA ASP A 67 13.18 8.39 17.23
C ASP A 67 12.91 6.90 17.00
N ARG A 68 11.88 6.54 16.22
CA ARG A 68 11.50 5.16 15.94
C ARG A 68 11.96 4.66 14.57
N ILE A 69 12.66 5.51 13.82
CA ILE A 69 13.17 5.16 12.50
C ILE A 69 14.26 4.10 12.68
N VAL A 70 14.05 2.95 12.04
CA VAL A 70 15.00 1.83 12.04
C VAL A 70 16.04 2.03 10.94
N PHE A 71 15.61 2.53 9.79
CA PHE A 71 16.47 2.80 8.66
C PHE A 71 15.90 3.94 7.83
N GLU A 72 16.77 4.72 7.21
CA GLU A 72 16.40 5.72 6.22
C GLU A 72 17.43 5.77 5.11
N ASP A 73 16.91 5.75 3.88
CA ASP A 73 17.63 6.22 2.71
C ASP A 73 17.06 7.58 2.31
N PRO A 74 17.81 8.68 2.45
CA PRO A 74 17.29 10.03 2.26
C PRO A 74 17.12 10.45 0.80
N ASP A 75 17.46 9.58 -0.16
CA ASP A 75 17.31 9.89 -1.58
C ASP A 75 15.84 10.25 -1.93
N PRO A 76 15.59 11.40 -2.59
CA PRO A 76 14.22 11.89 -2.78
C PRO A 76 13.38 11.01 -3.71
N ASP A 77 14.01 10.28 -4.64
CA ASP A 77 13.34 9.55 -5.71
C ASP A 77 13.29 8.03 -5.46
N THR A 78 14.36 7.51 -4.86
CA THR A 78 14.57 6.07 -4.62
C THR A 78 14.67 5.70 -3.14
N GLY A 79 14.70 6.70 -2.26
CA GLY A 79 14.80 6.53 -0.82
C GLY A 79 13.46 6.32 -0.11
N PHE A 80 13.57 5.90 1.15
CA PHE A 80 12.43 5.60 2.01
C PHE A 80 12.84 5.61 3.49
N VAL A 81 11.84 5.75 4.35
CA VAL A 81 11.95 5.57 5.80
C VAL A 81 11.34 4.23 6.19
N LEU A 82 12.07 3.42 6.96
CA LEU A 82 11.60 2.18 7.57
C LEU A 82 11.38 2.37 9.08
N LEU A 83 10.20 2.04 9.57
CA LEU A 83 9.87 2.16 10.98
C LEU A 83 8.83 1.11 11.43
N PRO A 84 8.72 0.80 12.74
CA PRO A 84 7.71 -0.10 13.27
C PRO A 84 6.28 0.41 13.00
N ASP A 85 5.41 -0.47 12.51
CA ASP A 85 3.99 -0.16 12.34
C ASP A 85 3.34 0.08 13.73
N PHE A 86 2.32 0.94 13.78
CA PHE A 86 1.63 1.25 15.04
C PHE A 86 0.89 0.05 15.66
N LYS A 87 0.65 -1.01 14.86
CA LYS A 87 0.02 -2.26 15.31
C LYS A 87 0.99 -3.17 16.08
N TRP A 88 2.29 -2.94 15.99
CA TRP A 88 3.29 -3.77 16.66
C TRP A 88 3.79 -3.10 17.94
N ASP A 89 3.68 -3.82 19.07
CA ASP A 89 4.11 -3.32 20.37
C ASP A 89 5.61 -3.54 20.65
N GLN A 90 6.31 -4.20 19.73
CA GLN A 90 7.75 -4.49 19.76
C GLN A 90 8.20 -5.38 20.93
N LYS A 91 7.29 -6.13 21.56
CA LYS A 91 7.66 -7.04 22.65
C LYS A 91 8.22 -8.38 22.18
N GLN A 92 7.82 -8.81 21.00
CA GLN A 92 8.21 -10.09 20.43
C GLN A 92 8.43 -9.95 18.92
N LEU A 93 9.19 -10.88 18.34
CA LEU A 93 9.56 -10.84 16.91
C LEU A 93 8.61 -11.66 16.04
N GLN A 94 7.83 -12.56 16.65
CA GLN A 94 6.88 -13.42 15.96
C GLN A 94 5.79 -12.61 15.26
N ASP A 95 5.42 -11.46 15.82
CA ASP A 95 4.47 -10.48 15.28
C ASP A 95 5.15 -9.22 14.72
N LEU A 96 6.44 -9.32 14.36
CA LEU A 96 7.19 -8.21 13.77
C LEU A 96 6.41 -7.60 12.61
N TYR A 97 6.26 -6.27 12.67
CA TYR A 97 5.58 -5.47 11.67
C TYR A 97 6.28 -4.12 11.50
N LEU A 98 6.94 -3.93 10.37
CA LEU A 98 7.48 -2.63 9.93
C LEU A 98 6.78 -2.16 8.66
N ILE A 99 6.92 -0.87 8.41
CA ILE A 99 6.43 -0.21 7.21
C ILE A 99 7.55 0.63 6.61
N ALA A 100 7.75 0.50 5.29
CA ALA A 100 8.60 1.39 4.51
C ALA A 100 7.71 2.44 3.84
N ILE A 101 8.02 3.72 4.04
CA ILE A 101 7.32 4.87 3.47
C ILE A 101 8.29 5.60 2.55
N VAL A 102 7.94 5.72 1.27
CA VAL A 102 8.83 6.32 0.26
C VAL A 102 8.92 7.84 0.42
N HIS A 103 10.04 8.46 0.04
CA HIS A 103 10.17 9.93 0.09
C HIS A 103 9.36 10.63 -1.01
N ARG A 104 9.34 10.06 -2.22
CA ARG A 104 8.57 10.60 -3.35
C ARG A 104 7.07 10.73 -3.01
N ARG A 105 6.43 11.79 -3.49
CA ARG A 105 5.04 12.15 -3.12
C ARG A 105 4.01 11.90 -4.23
N ASP A 106 4.47 11.50 -5.40
CA ASP A 106 3.67 11.35 -6.61
C ASP A 106 3.09 9.93 -6.81
N VAL A 107 3.52 8.96 -5.99
CA VAL A 107 3.08 7.56 -6.07
C VAL A 107 2.12 7.22 -4.94
N LYS A 108 0.87 6.94 -5.30
CA LYS A 108 -0.22 6.78 -4.32
C LYS A 108 -0.57 5.33 -4.06
N SER A 109 -0.43 4.47 -5.06
CA SER A 109 -0.77 3.05 -4.97
C SER A 109 -0.09 2.22 -6.06
N LEU A 110 -0.37 0.91 -6.11
CA LEU A 110 0.06 0.04 -7.22
C LEU A 110 -0.28 0.61 -8.61
N ARG A 111 -1.38 1.36 -8.75
CA ARG A 111 -1.82 1.90 -10.05
C ARG A 111 -0.90 2.95 -10.65
N ASP A 112 -0.05 3.58 -9.84
CA ASP A 112 0.90 4.60 -10.29
C ASP A 112 2.27 4.00 -10.64
N LEU A 113 2.51 2.74 -10.28
CA LEU A 113 3.79 2.07 -10.51
C LEU A 113 4.02 1.76 -11.99
N THR A 114 5.24 2.03 -12.43
CA THR A 114 5.80 1.79 -13.77
C THR A 114 7.25 1.29 -13.63
N SER A 115 7.91 0.90 -14.72
CA SER A 115 9.33 0.47 -14.67
C SER A 115 10.28 1.57 -14.16
N GLU A 116 9.91 2.86 -14.23
CA GLU A 116 10.67 3.97 -13.63
C GLU A 116 10.89 3.79 -12.12
N HIS A 117 9.96 3.09 -11.46
CA HIS A 117 9.97 2.88 -10.02
C HIS A 117 10.78 1.65 -9.59
N LEU A 118 11.34 0.88 -10.53
CA LEU A 118 12.12 -0.32 -10.21
C LEU A 118 13.32 -0.05 -9.29
N PRO A 119 14.11 1.05 -9.45
CA PRO A 119 15.18 1.37 -8.52
C PRO A 119 14.66 1.56 -7.08
N LEU A 120 13.58 2.33 -6.90
CA LEU A 120 12.93 2.53 -5.60
C LEU A 120 12.47 1.21 -4.98
N LEU A 121 11.72 0.40 -5.73
CA LEU A 121 11.17 -0.87 -5.22
C LEU A 121 12.27 -1.87 -4.86
N THR A 122 13.33 -1.92 -5.66
CA THR A 122 14.49 -2.79 -5.41
C THR A 122 15.27 -2.30 -4.19
N ASN A 123 15.42 -0.97 -4.03
CA ASN A 123 16.06 -0.36 -2.88
C ASN A 123 15.30 -0.65 -1.57
N ILE A 124 13.97 -0.50 -1.58
CA ILE A 124 13.11 -0.86 -0.44
C ILE A 124 13.32 -2.32 -0.05
N ARG A 125 13.33 -3.22 -1.04
CA ARG A 125 13.54 -4.65 -0.81
C ARG A 125 14.90 -4.90 -0.16
N SER A 126 15.99 -4.50 -0.83
CA SER A 126 17.33 -4.85 -0.38
C SER A 126 17.71 -4.17 0.94
N LYS A 127 17.58 -2.84 1.01
CA LYS A 127 17.98 -2.10 2.22
C LYS A 127 17.02 -2.33 3.39
N GLY A 128 15.75 -2.61 3.11
CA GLY A 128 14.78 -2.99 4.14
C GLY A 128 15.10 -4.35 4.76
N GLU A 129 15.43 -5.34 3.94
CA GLU A 129 15.89 -6.66 4.40
C GLU A 129 17.17 -6.55 5.24
N ASP A 130 18.17 -5.82 4.75
CA ASP A 130 19.45 -5.61 5.44
C ASP A 130 19.24 -4.92 6.80
N ALA A 131 18.44 -3.84 6.83
CA ALA A 131 18.13 -3.13 8.06
C ALA A 131 17.41 -4.01 9.09
N ILE A 132 16.45 -4.84 8.65
CA ILE A 132 15.73 -5.75 9.55
C ILE A 132 16.65 -6.86 10.08
N GLN A 133 17.53 -7.40 9.22
CA GLN A 133 18.51 -8.39 9.62
C GLN A 133 19.51 -7.83 10.62
N GLN A 134 19.99 -6.60 10.41
CA GLN A 134 20.92 -5.92 11.32
C GLN A 134 20.27 -5.57 12.66
N GLN A 135 19.06 -5.00 12.65
CA GLN A 135 18.39 -4.52 13.86
C GLN A 135 17.75 -5.63 14.69
N TYR A 136 17.16 -6.64 14.05
CA TYR A 136 16.33 -7.65 14.72
C TYR A 136 16.83 -9.09 14.54
N GLY A 137 17.88 -9.31 13.76
CA GLY A 137 18.41 -10.66 13.52
C GLY A 137 17.52 -11.54 12.63
N ILE A 138 16.46 -11.00 12.01
CA ILE A 138 15.52 -11.79 11.20
C ILE A 138 16.01 -11.88 9.75
N PRO A 139 16.23 -13.09 9.21
CA PRO A 139 16.64 -13.25 7.83
C PRO A 139 15.49 -13.04 6.84
N GLN A 140 15.83 -12.60 5.63
CA GLN A 140 14.90 -12.38 4.51
C GLN A 140 13.87 -13.51 4.34
N ARG A 141 14.31 -14.78 4.41
CA ARG A 141 13.43 -15.97 4.26
C ARG A 141 12.34 -16.10 5.32
N LYS A 142 12.38 -15.30 6.38
CA LYS A 142 11.37 -15.23 7.45
C LYS A 142 10.47 -13.99 7.32
N LEU A 143 10.62 -13.18 6.28
CA LEU A 143 9.86 -11.96 6.06
C LEU A 143 8.85 -12.13 4.92
N ARG A 144 7.66 -11.58 5.12
CA ARG A 144 6.67 -11.29 4.08
C ARG A 144 6.76 -9.80 3.75
N MET A 145 7.04 -9.48 2.50
CA MET A 145 7.12 -8.10 2.01
C MET A 145 6.05 -7.85 0.96
N TYR A 146 5.14 -6.91 1.21
CA TYR A 146 3.98 -6.75 0.36
C TYR A 146 3.38 -5.34 0.40
N LEU A 147 2.61 -5.02 -0.64
CA LEU A 147 1.81 -3.81 -0.75
C LEU A 147 0.32 -4.14 -0.65
N HIS A 148 -0.47 -3.23 -0.14
CA HIS A 148 -1.93 -3.37 -0.14
C HIS A 148 -2.57 -2.78 -1.40
N TYR A 149 -3.62 -3.45 -1.88
CA TYR A 149 -4.58 -2.87 -2.82
C TYR A 149 -6.02 -3.23 -2.41
N GLN A 150 -6.92 -2.29 -2.12
CA GLN A 150 -6.63 -0.86 -1.92
C GLN A 150 -5.77 -0.61 -0.67
N PRO A 151 -4.86 0.38 -0.70
CA PRO A 151 -4.08 0.76 0.47
C PRO A 151 -4.98 1.45 1.50
N SER A 152 -4.58 1.42 2.78
CA SER A 152 -5.29 2.18 3.82
C SER A 152 -5.08 3.69 3.71
N TYR A 153 -4.03 4.12 3.01
CA TYR A 153 -3.74 5.51 2.69
C TYR A 153 -2.97 5.63 1.38
N TYR A 154 -3.15 6.74 0.66
CA TYR A 154 -2.69 6.92 -0.72
C TYR A 154 -1.33 7.63 -0.80
N HIS A 155 -0.33 7.01 -0.19
CA HIS A 155 1.09 7.31 -0.31
C HIS A 155 1.81 5.97 -0.31
N LEU A 156 2.63 5.67 -1.32
CA LEU A 156 3.20 4.33 -1.50
C LEU A 156 3.95 3.88 -0.23
N HIS A 157 3.58 2.69 0.24
CA HIS A 157 4.21 2.07 1.38
C HIS A 157 4.28 0.55 1.20
N VAL A 158 5.28 -0.06 1.80
CA VAL A 158 5.52 -1.51 1.78
C VAL A 158 5.48 -2.03 3.20
N HIS A 159 4.73 -3.09 3.44
CA HIS A 159 4.66 -3.79 4.71
C HIS A 159 5.74 -4.87 4.77
N PHE A 160 6.44 -4.94 5.89
CA PHE A 160 7.38 -6.00 6.25
C PHE A 160 6.83 -6.70 7.49
N THR A 161 6.43 -7.96 7.35
CA THR A 161 5.93 -8.74 8.49
C THR A 161 6.69 -10.04 8.65
N SER A 162 6.75 -10.56 9.87
CA SER A 162 7.16 -11.95 10.09
C SER A 162 6.24 -12.91 9.30
N LEU A 163 6.81 -13.97 8.72
CA LEU A 163 6.03 -15.05 8.09
C LEU A 163 5.15 -15.80 9.10
N GLU A 164 5.55 -15.82 10.37
CA GLU A 164 4.81 -16.47 11.47
C GLU A 164 3.57 -15.64 11.88
N PHE A 165 3.46 -14.39 11.42
CA PHE A 165 2.36 -13.49 11.72
C PHE A 165 1.28 -13.52 10.63
N ASP A 166 0.04 -13.88 10.98
CA ASP A 166 -1.15 -13.64 10.15
C ASP A 166 -1.59 -12.17 10.28
N ALA A 167 -0.76 -11.28 9.74
CA ALA A 167 -0.96 -9.84 9.84
C ALA A 167 -2.25 -9.40 9.14
N PRO A 168 -3.04 -8.47 9.70
CA PRO A 168 -4.23 -7.96 9.03
C PRO A 168 -3.91 -7.39 7.64
N GLY A 169 -4.55 -7.97 6.61
CA GLY A 169 -4.38 -7.58 5.21
C GLY A 169 -3.29 -8.32 4.44
N CYS A 170 -2.61 -9.31 5.02
CA CYS A 170 -1.56 -10.09 4.34
C CYS A 170 -2.08 -11.18 3.37
N ARG A 171 -3.41 -11.30 3.21
CA ARG A 171 -4.05 -12.31 2.39
C ARG A 171 -4.19 -11.87 0.93
N VAL A 172 -4.37 -12.83 0.04
CA VAL A 172 -4.28 -12.68 -1.44
C VAL A 172 -5.26 -11.66 -2.02
N GLU A 173 -6.39 -11.45 -1.37
CA GLU A 173 -7.40 -10.48 -1.80
C GLU A 173 -6.95 -9.02 -1.64
N ARG A 174 -5.85 -8.77 -0.91
CA ARG A 174 -5.36 -7.41 -0.65
C ARG A 174 -3.85 -7.26 -0.81
N ALA A 175 -3.07 -8.27 -0.39
CA ALA A 175 -1.61 -8.22 -0.41
C ALA A 175 -1.05 -8.60 -1.79
N HIS A 176 -0.12 -7.79 -2.27
CA HIS A 176 0.69 -8.05 -3.46
C HIS A 176 2.15 -8.12 -3.05
N LEU A 177 2.80 -9.27 -3.23
CA LEU A 177 4.21 -9.45 -2.84
C LEU A 177 5.10 -8.48 -3.59
N LEU A 178 6.04 -7.84 -2.89
CA LEU A 178 6.96 -6.87 -3.48
C LEU A 178 7.82 -7.51 -4.59
N SER A 179 8.23 -8.77 -4.41
CA SER A 179 8.96 -9.54 -5.42
C SER A 179 8.18 -9.68 -6.73
N ASP A 180 6.88 -9.92 -6.63
CA ASP A 180 6.02 -10.13 -7.80
C ASP A 180 5.72 -8.79 -8.47
N VAL A 181 5.56 -7.73 -7.67
CA VAL A 181 5.39 -6.36 -8.18
C VAL A 181 6.59 -5.92 -9.00
N ILE A 182 7.80 -6.17 -8.50
CA ILE A 182 9.04 -5.90 -9.23
C ILE A 182 9.09 -6.70 -10.53
N GLN A 183 8.86 -8.02 -10.49
CA GLN A 183 8.90 -8.88 -11.68
C GLN A 183 7.84 -8.48 -12.72
N ASN A 184 6.62 -8.16 -12.28
CA ASN A 184 5.55 -7.70 -13.15
C ASN A 184 5.94 -6.42 -13.91
N LEU A 185 6.58 -5.47 -13.23
CA LEU A 185 7.05 -4.20 -13.83
C LEU A 185 8.29 -4.37 -14.70
N GLN A 186 9.14 -5.36 -14.43
CA GLN A 186 10.24 -5.75 -15.30
C GLN A 186 9.72 -6.36 -16.60
N ALA A 187 8.66 -7.15 -16.54
CA ALA A 187 8.03 -7.77 -17.71
C ALA A 187 7.18 -6.78 -18.52
N ASP A 188 6.43 -5.91 -17.85
CA ASP A 188 5.55 -4.92 -18.48
C ASP A 188 5.46 -3.65 -17.61
N SER A 189 6.05 -2.55 -18.10
CA SER A 189 6.00 -1.24 -17.44
C SER A 189 4.58 -0.73 -17.19
N SER A 190 3.59 -1.22 -17.95
CA SER A 190 2.20 -0.81 -17.87
C SER A 190 1.30 -1.83 -17.15
N TYR A 191 1.89 -2.87 -16.53
CA TYR A 191 1.17 -3.99 -15.94
C TYR A 191 0.05 -3.54 -15.00
N TYR A 192 0.38 -2.74 -13.99
CA TYR A 192 -0.59 -2.28 -12.99
C TYR A 192 -1.57 -1.23 -13.51
N ARG A 193 -1.25 -0.61 -14.65
CA ARG A 193 -2.17 0.28 -15.35
C ARG A 193 -3.23 -0.51 -16.12
N ASN A 194 -2.85 -1.64 -16.71
CA ASN A 194 -3.67 -2.35 -17.69
C ASN A 194 -4.41 -3.56 -17.12
N ARG A 195 -3.88 -4.20 -16.08
CA ARG A 195 -4.49 -5.38 -15.48
C ARG A 195 -5.67 -5.03 -14.57
N SER A 196 -6.62 -5.95 -14.48
CA SER A 196 -7.65 -5.91 -13.44
C SER A 196 -7.03 -6.31 -12.10
N LEU A 197 -7.37 -5.56 -11.05
CA LEU A 197 -6.95 -5.88 -9.68
C LEU A 197 -8.21 -6.10 -8.85
N ALA A 198 -8.32 -7.29 -8.26
CA ALA A 198 -9.40 -7.64 -7.35
C ALA A 198 -9.07 -7.17 -5.93
N PHE A 199 -10.08 -6.68 -5.21
CA PHE A 199 -9.96 -6.32 -3.79
C PHE A 199 -11.31 -6.45 -3.09
N PRO A 200 -11.32 -6.74 -1.77
CA PRO A 200 -12.55 -6.78 -1.00
C PRO A 200 -13.02 -5.35 -0.68
N LEU A 201 -14.34 -5.16 -0.71
CA LEU A 201 -15.00 -3.99 -0.15
C LEU A 201 -16.01 -4.43 0.90
N ARG A 202 -16.14 -3.60 1.94
CA ARG A 202 -17.18 -3.78 2.95
C ARG A 202 -18.54 -3.40 2.37
N ALA A 203 -19.61 -4.01 2.88
CA ALA A 203 -20.97 -3.73 2.43
C ALA A 203 -21.38 -2.25 2.61
N ASP A 204 -20.83 -1.61 3.64
CA ASP A 204 -21.03 -0.20 4.00
C ASP A 204 -20.01 0.75 3.35
N ASP A 205 -19.11 0.25 2.51
CA ASP A 205 -18.08 1.08 1.87
C ASP A 205 -18.69 1.97 0.77
N GLY A 206 -18.49 3.29 0.88
CA GLY A 206 -18.94 4.25 -0.12
C GLY A 206 -18.39 3.97 -1.52
N LEU A 207 -17.21 3.34 -1.63
CA LEU A 207 -16.66 2.91 -2.92
C LEU A 207 -17.49 1.77 -3.54
N LEU A 208 -18.01 0.84 -2.73
CA LEU A 208 -18.87 -0.25 -3.22
C LEU A 208 -20.15 0.30 -3.85
N LEU A 209 -20.74 1.33 -3.23
CA LEU A 209 -21.90 2.03 -3.79
C LEU A 209 -21.59 2.60 -5.17
N ARG A 210 -20.41 3.20 -5.37
CA ARG A 210 -20.00 3.73 -6.69
C ARG A 210 -19.84 2.63 -7.74
N PHE A 211 -19.31 1.46 -7.36
CA PHE A 211 -19.24 0.32 -8.29
C PHE A 211 -20.63 -0.19 -8.69
N LYS A 212 -21.60 -0.20 -7.76
CA LYS A 212 -23.01 -0.49 -8.05
C LYS A 212 -23.61 0.52 -9.03
N GLU A 213 -23.47 1.81 -8.74
CA GLU A 213 -23.96 2.90 -9.59
C GLU A 213 -23.36 2.86 -11.01
N ALA A 214 -22.12 2.40 -11.15
CA ALA A 214 -21.45 2.26 -12.43
C ALA A 214 -21.78 0.96 -13.19
N GLY A 215 -22.63 0.08 -12.63
CA GLY A 215 -22.96 -1.23 -13.23
C GLY A 215 -21.74 -2.15 -13.36
N LYS A 216 -20.86 -2.14 -12.35
CA LYS A 216 -19.58 -2.88 -12.32
C LYS A 216 -19.53 -3.97 -11.24
N LEU A 217 -20.68 -4.35 -10.70
CA LEU A 217 -20.87 -5.56 -9.90
C LEU A 217 -21.67 -6.59 -10.71
#